data_AF-A0A328SKB0-F1
#
_entry.id   AF-A0A328SKB0-F1
#
_cell.length_a   1.000
_cell.length_b   1.000
_cell.length_c   1.000
_cell.angle_alpha   90.00
_cell.angle_beta   90.00
_cell.angle_gamma   90.00
#
_symmetry.space_group_name_H-M   'P 1'
#
loop_
_entity.id
_entity.type
_entity.pdbx_description
1 polymer ?
#
loop_
_entity_poly.entity_id
_entity_poly.type
_entity_poly.pdbx_seq_one_letter_code
_entity_poly.pdbx_strand_id
1 'polypeptide(L)' 'MITQEKIAFKINGKTIKDANGKVIYAKVVNGQVNVEYTIPESMKAGNYTITAVYTSPNSEKVTSEATLTIIKA' A
#
# COMPACT_ATOMS: atom_id res chain seq x y z
N MET A 1 10.61 22.94 -4.43
CA MET A 1 10.54 21.94 -3.34
C MET A 1 10.21 20.60 -3.95
N ILE A 2 11.11 19.62 -3.86
CA ILE A 2 10.88 18.28 -4.41
C ILE A 2 10.29 17.38 -3.30
N THR A 3 8.97 17.20 -3.30
CA THR A 3 8.29 16.14 -2.56
C THR A 3 8.64 14.79 -3.19
N GLN A 4 9.75 14.17 -2.75
CA GLN A 4 10.20 12.88 -3.28
C GLN A 4 10.01 11.71 -2.33
N GLU A 5 9.65 11.96 -1.06
CA GLU A 5 9.21 10.92 -0.14
C GLU A 5 7.86 10.36 -0.57
N LYS A 6 7.79 9.04 -0.69
CA LYS A 6 6.57 8.35 -1.14
C LYS A 6 6.38 7.07 -0.34
N ILE A 7 5.12 6.80 -0.01
CA ILE A 7 4.69 5.48 0.47
C ILE A 7 3.83 4.82 -0.59
N ALA A 8 4.19 3.59 -0.96
CA ALA A 8 3.39 2.72 -1.80
C ALA A 8 2.93 1.50 -1.00
N PHE A 9 1.68 1.10 -1.19
CA PHE A 9 1.13 -0.10 -0.59
C PHE A 9 1.11 -1.25 -1.61
N LYS A 10 1.35 -2.46 -1.12
CA LYS A 10 1.29 -3.70 -1.90
C LYS A 10 0.41 -4.73 -1.21
N ILE A 11 -0.28 -5.55 -2.00
CA ILE A 11 -1.00 -6.74 -1.56
C ILE A 11 -0.40 -7.94 -2.29
N ASN A 12 0.10 -8.93 -1.55
CA ASN A 12 0.84 -10.08 -2.09
C ASN A 12 1.93 -9.65 -3.10
N GLY A 13 2.70 -8.62 -2.75
CA GLY A 13 3.78 -8.05 -3.58
C GLY A 13 3.34 -7.14 -4.73
N LYS A 14 2.05 -7.16 -5.11
CA LYS A 14 1.50 -6.31 -6.19
C LYS A 14 1.14 -4.93 -5.66
N THR A 15 1.64 -3.88 -6.33
CA THR A 15 1.36 -2.49 -5.93
C THR A 15 -0.12 -2.17 -6.15
N ILE A 16 -0.75 -1.56 -5.15
CA ILE A 16 -2.13 -1.11 -5.21
C ILE A 16 -2.24 0.05 -6.21
N LYS A 17 -3.31 0.02 -7.01
CA LYS A 17 -3.61 1.00 -8.05
C LYS A 17 -5.05 1.50 -7.90
N ASP A 18 -5.30 2.71 -8.36
CA ASP A 18 -6.65 3.25 -8.49
C ASP A 18 -7.42 2.57 -9.64
N ALA A 19 -8.70 2.92 -9.80
CA ALA A 19 -9.56 2.39 -10.84
C ALA A 19 -9.05 2.65 -12.27
N ASN A 20 -8.16 3.63 -12.47
CA ASN A 20 -7.54 3.94 -13.75
C ASN A 20 -6.20 3.20 -13.95
N GLY A 21 -5.83 2.32 -13.02
CA GLY A 21 -4.57 1.56 -13.06
C GLY A 21 -3.33 2.36 -12.67
N LYS A 22 -3.50 3.57 -12.12
CA LYS A 22 -2.39 4.41 -11.63
C LYS A 22 -2.03 4.02 -10.20
N VAL A 23 -0.73 3.96 -9.93
CA VAL A 23 -0.21 3.65 -8.59
C VAL A 23 -0.66 4.71 -7.59
N ILE A 24 -1.23 4.26 -6.47
CA ILE A 24 -1.56 5.13 -5.35
C ILE A 24 -0.30 5.35 -4.53
N TYR A 25 0.20 6.58 -4.54
CA TYR A 25 1.23 7.05 -3.61
C TYR A 25 0.55 7.84 -2.51
N ALA A 26 0.66 7.36 -1.28
CA ALA A 26 0.00 7.99 -0.17
C ALA A 26 0.92 9.08 0.43
N LYS A 27 0.31 10.24 0.73
CA LYS A 27 1.02 11.39 1.32
C LYS A 27 1.17 11.17 2.82
N VAL A 28 2.33 11.54 3.35
CA VAL A 28 2.58 11.58 4.79
C VAL A 28 1.93 12.85 5.36
N VAL A 29 1.00 12.67 6.29
CA VAL A 29 0.34 13.76 7.02
C VAL A 29 0.52 13.48 8.51
N ASN A 30 1.19 14.37 9.23
CA ASN A 30 1.48 14.22 10.66
C ASN A 30 2.17 12.89 11.02
N GLY A 31 3.14 12.48 10.20
CA GLY A 31 3.89 11.23 10.41
C GLY A 31 3.09 9.95 10.11
N GLN A 32 1.87 10.07 9.62
CA GLN A 32 0.98 8.94 9.32
C GLN A 32 0.58 8.93 7.85
N VAL A 33 0.24 7.74 7.38
CA VAL A 33 -0.21 7.50 6.01
C VAL A 33 -1.44 6.61 6.05
N ASN A 34 -2.49 7.06 5.38
CA ASN A 34 -3.74 6.33 5.23
C ASN A 34 -3.99 6.05 3.74
N VAL A 35 -4.48 4.86 3.43
CA VAL A 35 -4.94 4.50 2.09
C VAL A 35 -6.30 3.83 2.20
N GLU A 36 -7.23 4.26 1.36
CA GLU A 36 -8.53 3.60 1.23
C GLU A 36 -8.44 2.61 0.07
N TYR A 37 -8.79 1.35 0.34
CA TYR A 37 -8.74 0.28 -0.64
C TYR A 37 -10.00 -0.57 -0.56
N THR A 38 -10.81 -0.52 -1.62
CA THR A 38 -11.97 -1.40 -1.77
C THR A 38 -11.50 -2.79 -2.14
N ILE A 39 -11.85 -3.78 -1.33
CA ILE A 39 -11.58 -5.21 -1.63
C ILE A 39 -12.40 -5.59 -2.87
N PRO A 40 -11.75 -6.01 -3.98
CA PRO A 40 -12.48 -6.41 -5.18
C PRO A 40 -13.14 -7.78 -4.99
N GLU A 41 -14.29 -7.99 -5.63
CA GLU A 41 -15.06 -9.26 -5.56
C GLU A 41 -14.25 -10.49 -6.02
N SER A 42 -13.22 -10.28 -6.83
CA SER A 42 -12.31 -11.33 -7.30
C SER A 42 -11.35 -11.84 -6.23
N MET A 43 -11.22 -11.15 -5.10
CA MET A 43 -10.35 -11.52 -3.99
C MET A 43 -11.05 -12.56 -3.12
N LYS A 44 -10.49 -13.77 -3.08
CA LYS A 44 -11.08 -14.90 -2.34
C LYS A 44 -10.80 -14.79 -0.84
N ALA A 45 -11.59 -15.50 -0.03
CA ALA A 45 -11.27 -15.69 1.38
C ALA A 45 -9.86 -16.31 1.55
N GLY A 46 -9.10 -15.80 2.52
CA GLY A 46 -7.72 -16.19 2.75
C GLY A 46 -6.87 -15.08 3.38
N ASN A 47 -5.59 -15.38 3.57
CA ASN A 47 -4.61 -14.44 4.10
C ASN A 47 -3.83 -13.77 2.96
N TYR A 48 -3.63 -12.47 3.11
CA TYR A 48 -2.90 -11.63 2.16
C TYR A 48 -1.87 -10.82 2.92
N THR A 49 -0.65 -10.75 2.38
CA THR A 49 0.39 -9.88 2.93
C THR A 49 0.20 -8.48 2.40
N ILE A 50 -0.03 -7.52 3.30
CA ILE A 50 0.05 -6.09 3.01
C ILE A 50 1.48 -5.63 3.29
N THR A 51 2.09 -4.92 2.35
CA THR A 51 3.40 -4.29 2.54
C THR A 51 3.29 -2.79 2.33
N ALA A 52 3.73 -2.00 3.32
CA ALA A 52 4.00 -0.58 3.15
C ALA A 52 5.47 -0.39 2.76
N VAL A 53 5.72 0.36 1.69
CA VAL A 53 7.06 0.64 1.17
C VAL A 53 7.30 2.14 1.21
N TYR A 54 8.17 2.59 2.11
CA TYR A 54 8.66 3.96 2.18
C TYR A 54 9.92 4.11 1.33
N THR A 55 9.98 5.16 0.51
CA THR A 55 11.15 5.47 -0.32
C THR A 55 11.44 6.96 -0.23
N SER A 56 12.71 7.28 0.00
CA SER A 56 13.26 8.66 -0.01
C SER A 56 14.54 8.67 -0.84
N PRO A 57 14.88 9.77 -1.53
CA PRO A 57 16.09 9.86 -2.37
C PRO A 57 17.39 9.63 -1.60
N ASN A 58 17.41 9.98 -0.32
CA ASN A 58 18.61 10.03 0.50
C ASN A 58 18.67 8.90 1.54
N SER A 59 17.73 7.96 1.51
CA SER A 59 17.68 6.85 2.46
C SER A 59 17.44 5.53 1.76
N GLU A 60 17.79 4.44 2.44
CA GLU A 60 17.35 3.13 2.02
C GLU A 60 15.83 3.02 2.06
N LYS A 61 15.31 2.11 1.24
CA LYS A 61 13.91 1.74 1.24
C LYS A 61 13.60 1.01 2.54
N VAL A 62 12.57 1.48 3.25
CA VAL A 62 12.07 0.84 4.46
C VAL A 62 10.75 0.15 4.14
N THR A 63 10.57 -1.07 4.64
CA THR A 63 9.33 -1.83 4.45
C THR A 63 8.77 -2.33 5.77
N SER A 64 7.44 -2.38 5.84
CA SER A 64 6.71 -2.99 6.94
C SER A 64 5.61 -3.88 6.37
N GLU A 65 5.37 -5.02 7.01
CA GLU A 65 4.38 -6.01 6.58
C GLU A 65 3.31 -6.25 7.63
N ALA A 66 2.10 -6.53 7.17
CA ALA A 66 0.95 -6.92 7.97
C ALA A 66 0.13 -7.97 7.23
N THR A 67 -0.72 -8.70 7.95
CA THR A 67 -1.63 -9.69 7.36
C THR A 67 -3.05 -9.15 7.30
N LEU A 68 -3.66 -9.17 6.11
CA LEU A 68 -5.08 -8.99 5.87
C LEU A 68 -5.74 -10.36 5.71
N THR A 69 -6.70 -10.66 6.57
CA THR A 69 -7.50 -11.88 6.47
C THR A 69 -8.88 -11.53 5.93
N ILE A 70 -9.21 -12.09 4.76
CA ILE A 70 -10.55 -12.03 4.20
C ILE A 70 -11.29 -13.29 4.61
N ILE A 71 -12.38 -13.13 5.36
CA ILE A 71 -13.29 -14.22 5.70
C ILE A 71 -14.42 -14.26 4.69
N LYS A 72 -14.88 -15.47 4.35
CA LYS A 72 -16.11 -15.62 3.59
C LYS A 72 -17.27 -15.19 4.50
N ALA A 73 -18.15 -14.34 3.98
CA ALA A 73 -19.40 -13.98 4.65
C ALA A 73 -20.30 -15.22 4.82
#